data_AF-A0A957RI11-F1
#
_entry.id   AF-A0A957RI11-F1
#
_cell.length_a   1.000
_cell.length_b   1.000
_cell.length_c   1.000
_cell.angle_alpha   90.00
_cell.angle_beta   90.00
_cell.angle_gamma   90.00
#
_symmetry.space_group_name_H-M   'P 1'
#
loop_
_entity.id
_entity.type
_entity.pdbx_description
1 polymer ?
#
loop_
_entity_poly.entity_id
_entity_poly.type
_entity_poly.pdbx_seq_one_letter_code
_entity_poly.pdbx_strand_id
1 'polypeptide(L)'
;MTQTQMAQAATTIEQSGSAPQAPVTGLSATWRTARRSFRRHWQLYLLLLPGLLYFVVFKYVPMVNAVIAFKDYNVVAGIWGSPWVGLKHFELFFRNPVFWTLLSNTLTLSLYALLVGFPIPIMLAIALNEASNGLFKRSVQMVTYAPYFISTV
;
A
#
# COMPACT_ATOMS: atom_id res chain seq x y z
N MET A 1 74.51 -7.80 -10.95
CA MET A 1 73.97 -7.76 -12.33
C MET A 1 72.62 -8.48 -12.35
N THR A 2 71.65 -8.19 -11.49
CA THR A 2 70.78 -6.99 -11.42
C THR A 2 69.93 -6.67 -12.67
N GLN A 3 69.96 -7.47 -13.74
CA GLN A 3 69.03 -7.32 -14.88
C GLN A 3 67.85 -8.31 -14.86
N THR A 4 68.06 -9.54 -14.38
CA THR A 4 67.02 -10.59 -14.44
C THR A 4 65.85 -10.35 -13.48
N GLN A 5 66.07 -9.67 -12.35
CA GLN A 5 65.01 -9.38 -11.37
C GLN A 5 64.18 -8.13 -11.70
N MET A 6 64.71 -7.17 -12.46
CA MET A 6 63.93 -6.00 -12.88
C MET A 6 62.95 -6.33 -14.02
N ALA A 7 63.28 -7.31 -14.87
CA ALA A 7 62.37 -7.78 -15.92
C ALA A 7 61.12 -8.48 -15.34
N GLN A 8 61.28 -9.26 -14.27
CA GLN A 8 60.17 -9.97 -13.63
C GLN A 8 59.23 -9.04 -12.84
N ALA A 9 59.76 -7.99 -12.20
CA ALA A 9 58.93 -7.00 -11.51
C ALA A 9 58.07 -6.17 -12.48
N ALA A 10 58.55 -5.90 -13.70
CA ALA A 10 57.79 -5.19 -14.71
C ALA A 10 56.64 -6.04 -15.30
N THR A 11 56.80 -7.37 -15.42
CA THR A 11 55.74 -8.25 -15.93
C THR A 11 54.63 -8.50 -14.90
N THR A 12 54.92 -8.37 -13.60
CA THR A 12 53.90 -8.53 -12.55
C THR A 12 52.94 -7.33 -12.46
N ILE A 13 53.35 -6.13 -12.87
CA ILE A 13 52.49 -4.93 -12.80
C ILE A 13 51.47 -4.89 -13.96
N GLU A 14 51.77 -5.45 -15.13
CA GLU A 14 50.77 -5.55 -16.22
C GLU A 14 49.66 -6.57 -15.93
N GLN A 15 49.92 -7.62 -15.14
CA GLN A 15 48.91 -8.64 -14.84
C GLN A 15 47.97 -8.30 -13.68
N SER A 16 48.23 -7.22 -12.93
CA SER A 16 47.34 -6.76 -11.86
C SER A 16 46.27 -5.75 -12.32
N GLY A 17 46.26 -5.37 -13.62
CA GLY A 17 45.31 -4.41 -14.19
C GLY A 17 44.01 -5.01 -14.76
N SER A 18 43.91 -6.33 -14.88
CA SER A 18 42.67 -6.97 -15.32
C SER A 18 41.72 -7.18 -14.14
N ALA A 19 40.93 -6.14 -13.85
CA ALA A 19 39.72 -6.24 -13.04
C ALA A 19 38.93 -7.51 -13.41
N PRO A 20 38.27 -8.19 -12.45
CA PRO A 20 37.42 -9.32 -12.78
C PRO A 20 36.35 -8.82 -13.75
N GLN A 21 36.46 -9.18 -15.03
CA GLN A 21 35.41 -8.92 -16.00
C GLN A 21 34.24 -9.79 -15.57
N ALA A 22 33.36 -9.21 -14.75
CA ALA A 22 32.04 -9.77 -14.51
C ALA A 22 31.43 -10.03 -15.90
N PRO A 23 30.85 -11.21 -16.16
CA PRO A 23 30.26 -11.48 -17.45
C PRO A 23 29.16 -10.44 -17.68
N VAL A 24 29.41 -9.50 -18.60
CA VAL A 24 28.41 -8.55 -19.09
C VAL A 24 27.43 -9.33 -19.97
N THR A 25 26.65 -10.20 -19.35
CA THR A 25 25.55 -10.92 -19.98
C THR A 25 24.58 -9.89 -20.52
N GLY A 26 24.53 -9.79 -21.85
CA GLY A 26 23.79 -8.77 -22.56
C GLY A 26 22.32 -8.67 -22.15
N LEU A 27 21.83 -7.44 -22.18
CA LEU A 27 20.44 -7.00 -21.94
C LEU A 27 19.37 -7.77 -22.76
N SER A 28 19.77 -8.58 -23.75
CA SER A 28 18.89 -9.40 -24.59
C SER A 28 18.57 -10.80 -24.02
N ALA A 29 19.31 -11.27 -23.01
CA ALA A 29 19.01 -12.54 -22.35
C ALA A 29 17.86 -12.43 -21.32
N THR A 30 17.56 -11.22 -20.86
CA THR A 30 16.60 -10.93 -19.78
C THR A 30 15.16 -11.26 -20.16
N TRP A 31 14.76 -10.99 -21.42
CA TRP A 31 13.37 -11.20 -21.89
C TRP A 31 13.02 -12.68 -22.10
N ARG A 32 13.98 -13.50 -22.55
CA ARG A 32 13.78 -14.96 -22.68
C ARG A 32 13.70 -15.63 -21.32
N THR A 33 14.53 -15.21 -20.36
CA THR A 33 14.49 -15.72 -18.98
C THR A 33 13.23 -15.25 -18.24
N ALA A 34 12.78 -14.01 -18.46
CA ALA A 34 11.53 -13.48 -17.92
C ALA A 34 10.31 -14.26 -18.43
N ARG A 35 10.22 -14.55 -19.75
CA ARG A 35 9.13 -15.35 -20.33
C ARG A 35 9.15 -16.80 -19.86
N ARG A 36 10.34 -17.37 -19.63
CA ARG A 36 10.50 -18.73 -19.06
C ARG A 36 10.11 -18.75 -17.57
N SER A 37 10.42 -17.69 -16.83
CA SER A 37 10.02 -17.50 -15.42
C SER A 37 8.50 -17.29 -15.28
N PHE A 38 7.88 -16.52 -16.17
CA PHE A 38 6.43 -16.30 -16.16
C PHE A 38 5.65 -17.58 -16.43
N ARG A 39 6.11 -18.42 -17.37
CA ARG A 39 5.55 -19.77 -17.60
C ARG A 39 5.75 -20.71 -16.40
N ARG A 40 6.87 -20.59 -15.69
CA ARG A 40 7.16 -21.42 -14.50
C ARG A 40 6.24 -21.09 -13.33
N HIS A 41 5.78 -19.84 -13.23
CA HIS A 41 4.94 -19.35 -12.13
C HIS A 41 3.48 -19.08 -12.52
N TRP A 42 2.99 -19.63 -13.64
CA TRP A 42 1.62 -19.42 -14.12
C TRP A 42 0.55 -19.76 -13.06
N GLN A 43 0.80 -20.78 -12.25
CA GLN A 43 -0.09 -21.18 -11.14
C GLN A 43 -0.24 -20.07 -10.08
N LEU A 44 0.83 -19.32 -9.79
CA LEU A 44 0.77 -18.20 -8.84
C LEU A 44 -0.06 -17.03 -9.40
N TYR A 45 0.07 -16.75 -10.70
CA TYR A 45 -0.76 -15.74 -11.36
C TYR A 45 -2.23 -16.15 -11.41
N LEU A 46 -2.52 -17.44 -11.63
CA LEU A 46 -3.90 -17.96 -11.63
C LEU A 46 -4.55 -17.85 -10.25
N LEU A 47 -3.80 -18.10 -9.17
CA LEU A 47 -4.30 -17.93 -7.79
C LEU A 47 -4.54 -16.46 -7.44
N LEU A 48 -3.71 -15.55 -7.96
CA LEU A 48 -3.87 -14.10 -7.76
C LEU A 48 -5.02 -13.51 -8.59
N LEU A 49 -5.30 -14.09 -9.76
CA LEU A 49 -6.31 -13.62 -10.70
C LEU A 49 -7.69 -13.39 -10.09
N PRO A 50 -8.31 -14.30 -9.31
CA PRO A 50 -9.63 -14.06 -8.73
C PRO A 50 -9.65 -12.88 -7.74
N GLY A 51 -8.60 -12.75 -6.91
CA GLY A 51 -8.47 -11.61 -5.99
C GLY A 51 -8.34 -10.30 -6.75
N LEU A 52 -7.46 -10.26 -7.76
CA LEU A 52 -7.27 -9.08 -8.58
C LEU A 52 -8.54 -8.71 -9.35
N LEU A 53 -9.23 -9.68 -9.94
CA LEU A 53 -10.48 -9.48 -10.66
C LEU A 53 -11.56 -8.89 -9.75
N TYR A 54 -11.66 -9.40 -8.52
CA TYR A 54 -12.55 -8.84 -7.52
C TYR A 54 -12.26 -7.37 -7.25
N PHE A 55 -10.98 -6.99 -7.03
CA PHE A 55 -10.62 -5.59 -6.83
C PHE A 55 -10.96 -4.73 -8.05
N VAL A 56 -10.67 -5.20 -9.26
CA VAL A 56 -10.96 -4.45 -10.48
C VAL A 56 -12.46 -4.19 -10.61
N VAL A 57 -13.28 -5.23 -10.51
CA VAL A 57 -14.73 -5.13 -10.74
C VAL A 57 -15.44 -4.40 -9.61
N PHE A 58 -15.11 -4.66 -8.34
CA PHE A 58 -15.87 -4.12 -7.20
C PHE A 58 -15.26 -2.87 -6.57
N LYS A 59 -14.00 -2.53 -6.84
CA LYS A 59 -13.36 -1.34 -6.27
C LYS A 59 -12.97 -0.32 -7.35
N TYR A 60 -12.33 -0.75 -8.43
CA TYR A 60 -11.87 0.19 -9.47
C TYR A 60 -12.99 0.64 -10.41
N VAL A 61 -13.88 -0.25 -10.84
CA VAL A 61 -15.01 0.15 -11.72
C VAL A 61 -15.90 1.20 -11.05
N PRO A 62 -16.34 1.06 -9.78
CA PRO A 62 -17.11 2.11 -9.11
C PRO A 62 -16.35 3.44 -8.99
N MET A 63 -15.02 3.41 -8.87
CA MET A 63 -14.20 4.62 -8.78
C MET A 63 -14.22 5.45 -10.08
N VAL A 64 -14.40 4.81 -11.25
CA VAL A 64 -14.56 5.54 -12.52
C VAL A 64 -15.82 6.42 -12.51
N ASN A 65 -16.86 6.01 -11.78
CA ASN A 65 -18.08 6.80 -11.62
C ASN A 65 -17.89 8.07 -10.78
N ALA A 66 -16.74 8.25 -10.11
CA ALA A 66 -16.41 9.51 -9.42
C ALA A 66 -16.39 10.73 -10.34
N VAL A 67 -16.34 10.53 -11.67
CA VAL A 67 -16.51 11.59 -12.68
C VAL A 67 -17.83 12.36 -12.54
N ILE A 68 -18.85 11.77 -11.91
CA ILE A 68 -20.14 12.41 -11.60
C ILE A 68 -19.95 13.71 -10.81
N ALA A 69 -18.91 13.81 -9.96
CA ALA A 69 -18.62 15.02 -9.21
C ALA A 69 -18.32 16.26 -10.09
N PHE A 70 -17.98 16.05 -11.36
CA PHE A 70 -17.68 17.12 -12.33
C PHE A 70 -18.80 17.34 -13.36
N LYS A 71 -19.90 16.58 -13.27
CA LYS A 71 -21.02 16.63 -14.22
C LYS A 71 -22.32 17.02 -13.51
N ASP A 72 -23.24 17.66 -14.24
CA ASP A 72 -24.60 17.89 -13.76
C ASP A 72 -25.43 16.62 -13.98
N TYR A 73 -25.21 15.64 -13.11
CA TYR A 73 -25.73 14.30 -13.29
C TYR A 73 -27.25 14.26 -13.22
N ASN A 74 -27.88 13.91 -14.34
CA ASN A 74 -29.29 13.61 -14.40
C ASN A 74 -29.48 12.10 -14.58
N VAL A 75 -30.26 11.48 -13.69
CA VAL A 75 -30.56 10.03 -13.71
C VAL A 75 -31.16 9.58 -15.04
N VAL A 76 -31.94 10.45 -15.71
CA VAL A 76 -32.58 10.17 -16.99
C VAL A 76 -31.59 10.19 -18.16
N ALA A 77 -30.58 11.07 -18.13
CA ALA A 77 -29.57 11.22 -19.19
C ALA A 77 -28.34 10.30 -18.97
N GLY A 78 -28.20 9.72 -17.78
CA GLY A 78 -27.06 8.88 -17.39
C GLY A 78 -25.75 9.67 -17.24
N ILE A 79 -24.68 8.96 -16.87
CA ILE A 79 -23.35 9.55 -16.59
C ILE A 79 -22.71 10.14 -17.86
N TRP A 80 -22.97 9.54 -19.01
CA TRP A 80 -22.36 9.90 -20.29
C TRP A 80 -23.11 11.02 -21.04
N GLY A 81 -24.43 11.17 -20.82
CA GLY A 81 -25.25 12.23 -21.43
C GLY A 81 -25.34 13.52 -20.61
N SER A 82 -24.88 13.51 -19.36
CA SER A 82 -24.94 14.68 -18.46
C SER A 82 -23.85 15.72 -18.81
N PRO A 83 -24.17 17.03 -18.81
CA PRO A 83 -23.23 18.08 -19.18
C PRO A 83 -22.10 18.22 -18.15
N TRP A 84 -20.91 18.55 -18.65
CA TRP A 84 -19.74 18.80 -17.80
C TRP A 84 -19.83 20.19 -17.16
N VAL A 85 -19.81 20.27 -15.84
CA VAL A 85 -19.94 21.52 -15.06
C VAL A 85 -18.68 21.86 -14.26
N GLY A 86 -17.61 21.08 -14.41
CA GLY A 86 -16.32 21.35 -13.78
C GLY A 86 -16.41 21.37 -12.26
N LEU A 87 -16.01 22.47 -11.63
CA LEU A 87 -15.90 22.58 -10.17
C LEU A 87 -17.14 23.17 -9.48
N LYS A 88 -18.25 23.35 -10.19
CA LYS A 88 -19.48 23.96 -9.66
C LYS A 88 -19.95 23.33 -8.34
N HIS A 89 -19.97 22.00 -8.27
CA HIS A 89 -20.40 21.27 -7.07
C HIS A 89 -19.44 21.42 -5.89
N PHE A 90 -18.14 21.52 -6.16
CA PHE A 90 -17.13 21.78 -5.14
C PHE A 90 -17.28 23.19 -4.57
N GLU A 91 -17.47 24.20 -5.42
CA GLU A 91 -17.69 25.58 -4.96
C GLU A 91 -18.97 25.68 -4.11
N LEU A 92 -20.06 25.04 -4.54
CA LEU A 92 -21.31 24.97 -3.77
C LEU A 92 -21.09 24.31 -2.39
N PHE A 93 -20.30 23.24 -2.35
CA PHE A 93 -19.97 22.52 -1.12
C PHE A 93 -19.15 23.39 -0.15
N PHE A 94 -18.11 24.08 -0.62
CA PHE A 94 -17.29 24.96 0.22
C PHE A 94 -18.03 26.23 0.67
N ARG A 95 -18.99 26.73 -0.13
CA ARG A 95 -19.85 27.87 0.23
C ARG A 95 -20.96 27.50 1.23
N ASN A 96 -21.18 26.22 1.50
CA ASN A 96 -22.20 25.80 2.45
C ASN A 96 -21.82 26.23 3.88
N PRO A 97 -22.69 26.93 4.63
CA PRO A 97 -22.39 27.40 5.98
C PRO A 97 -22.05 26.28 6.97
N VAL A 98 -22.51 25.04 6.73
CA VAL A 98 -22.27 23.89 7.60
C VAL A 98 -20.93 23.21 7.30
N PHE A 99 -20.30 23.50 6.16
CA PHE A 99 -19.05 22.84 5.72
C PHE A 99 -17.94 22.93 6.76
N TRP A 100 -17.66 24.12 7.28
CA TRP A 100 -16.59 24.34 8.26
C TRP A 100 -16.86 23.62 9.59
N THR A 101 -18.13 23.57 10.01
CA THR A 101 -18.56 22.82 11.20
C THR A 101 -18.34 21.32 10.99
N LEU A 102 -18.74 20.77 9.84
CA LEU A 102 -18.53 19.36 9.53
C LEU A 102 -17.05 19.00 9.45
N LEU A 103 -16.25 19.84 8.80
CA LEU A 103 -14.81 19.61 8.67
C LEU A 103 -14.13 19.61 10.04
N SER A 104 -14.42 20.62 10.86
CA SER A 104 -13.82 20.75 12.20
C SER A 104 -14.24 19.62 13.12
N ASN A 105 -15.51 19.22 13.10
CA ASN A 105 -16.02 18.08 13.87
C ASN A 105 -15.37 16.77 13.44
N THR A 106 -15.24 16.55 12.13
CA THR A 106 -14.63 15.33 11.60
C THR A 106 -13.15 15.26 11.98
N LEU A 107 -12.41 16.36 11.80
CA LEU A 107 -11.00 16.43 12.19
C LEU A 107 -10.82 16.26 13.71
N THR A 108 -11.67 16.88 14.52
CA THR A 108 -11.63 16.73 15.98
C THR A 108 -11.90 15.29 16.39
N LEU A 109 -12.90 14.64 15.78
CA LEU A 109 -13.23 13.24 16.06
C LEU A 109 -12.10 12.30 15.60
N SER A 110 -11.53 12.51 14.42
CA SER A 110 -10.39 11.73 13.92
C SER A 110 -9.16 11.92 14.82
N LEU A 111 -8.90 13.13 15.29
CA LEU A 111 -7.79 13.40 16.20
C LEU A 111 -8.03 12.76 17.57
N TYR A 112 -9.23 12.85 18.13
CA TYR A 112 -9.58 12.19 19.39
C TYR A 112 -9.48 10.66 19.26
N ALA A 113 -10.00 10.09 18.17
CA ALA A 113 -9.88 8.66 17.87
C ALA A 113 -8.41 8.22 17.75
N LEU A 114 -7.55 9.06 17.18
CA LEU A 114 -6.11 8.77 17.10
C LEU A 114 -5.44 8.92 18.47
N LEU A 115 -5.62 10.04 19.16
CA LEU A 115 -4.91 10.32 20.42
C LEU A 115 -5.36 9.45 21.58
N VAL A 116 -6.62 9.01 21.59
CA VAL A 116 -7.20 8.23 22.68
C VAL A 116 -7.41 6.78 22.26
N GLY A 117 -7.98 6.55 21.08
CA GLY A 117 -8.28 5.22 20.57
C GLY A 117 -7.05 4.38 20.22
N PHE A 118 -5.91 5.00 19.87
CA PHE A 118 -4.67 4.26 19.61
C PHE A 118 -3.87 3.93 20.90
N PRO A 119 -3.66 4.86 21.86
CA PRO A 119 -2.86 4.53 23.05
C PRO A 119 -3.58 3.65 24.07
N ILE A 120 -4.91 3.73 24.19
CA ILE A 120 -5.66 2.92 25.18
C ILE A 120 -5.45 1.41 24.98
N PRO A 121 -5.62 0.82 23.78
CA PRO A 121 -5.34 -0.60 23.55
C PRO A 121 -3.90 -1.00 23.86
N ILE A 122 -2.93 -0.10 23.60
CA ILE A 122 -1.51 -0.35 23.90
C ILE A 122 -1.27 -0.38 25.41
N MET A 123 -1.80 0.60 26.14
CA MET A 123 -1.71 0.63 27.60
C MET A 123 -2.36 -0.61 28.22
N LEU A 124 -3.54 -1.01 27.73
CA LEU A 124 -4.21 -2.22 28.16
C LEU A 124 -3.38 -3.48 27.86
N ALA A 125 -2.75 -3.56 26.68
CA ALA A 125 -1.90 -4.69 26.32
C ALA A 125 -0.68 -4.83 27.24
N ILE A 126 -0.04 -3.71 27.59
CA ILE A 126 1.10 -3.69 28.53
C ILE A 126 0.64 -4.06 29.95
N ALA A 127 -0.46 -3.48 30.44
CA ALA A 127 -1.00 -3.79 31.76
C ALA A 127 -1.37 -5.28 31.91
N LEU A 128 -1.96 -5.88 30.85
CA LEU A 128 -2.26 -7.30 30.82
C LEU A 128 -1.02 -8.19 30.63
N ASN A 129 0.07 -7.64 30.07
CA ASN A 129 1.33 -8.36 29.97
C ASN A 129 2.00 -8.52 31.34
N GLU A 130 1.96 -7.48 32.17
CA GLU A 130 2.56 -7.46 33.51
C GLU A 130 1.72 -8.23 34.56
N ALA A 131 0.45 -8.49 34.29
CA ALA A 131 -0.42 -9.26 35.19
C ALA A 131 0.04 -10.73 35.30
N SER A 132 0.45 -11.14 36.51
CA SER A 132 0.97 -12.49 36.81
C SER A 132 -0.12 -13.57 36.86
N ASN A 133 -1.37 -13.22 37.19
CA ASN A 133 -2.47 -14.17 37.33
C ASN A 133 -3.13 -14.47 35.96
N GLY A 134 -2.91 -15.69 35.45
CA GLY A 134 -3.40 -16.12 34.14
C GLY A 134 -4.93 -16.16 34.01
N LEU A 135 -5.67 -16.45 35.09
CA LEU A 135 -7.14 -16.45 35.06
C LEU A 135 -7.70 -15.03 34.93
N PHE A 136 -7.10 -14.07 35.63
CA PHE A 136 -7.50 -12.65 35.54
C PHE A 136 -7.25 -12.09 34.14
N LYS A 137 -6.06 -12.32 33.58
CA LYS A 137 -5.69 -11.90 32.22
C LYS A 137 -6.69 -12.40 31.17
N ARG A 138 -7.05 -13.69 31.23
CA ARG A 138 -7.98 -14.31 30.29
C ARG A 138 -9.39 -13.73 30.40
N SER A 139 -9.87 -13.50 31.62
CA SER A 139 -11.20 -12.91 31.84
C SER A 139 -11.29 -11.47 31.31
N VAL A 140 -10.30 -10.63 31.60
CA VAL A 140 -10.29 -9.24 31.10
C VAL A 140 -10.24 -9.21 29.57
N GLN A 141 -9.41 -10.05 28.94
CA GLN A 141 -9.39 -10.16 27.48
C GLN A 141 -10.74 -10.57 26.92
N MET A 142 -11.41 -11.58 27.48
CA MET A 142 -12.74 -11.99 27.01
C MET A 142 -13.76 -10.85 27.11
N VAL A 143 -13.80 -10.14 28.24
CA VAL A 143 -14.72 -9.00 28.43
C VAL A 143 -14.39 -7.85 27.47
N THR A 144 -13.12 -7.53 27.26
CA THR A 144 -12.72 -6.44 26.35
C THR A 144 -12.91 -6.80 24.87
N TYR A 145 -12.80 -8.08 24.48
CA TYR A 145 -13.08 -8.52 23.12
C TYR A 145 -14.58 -8.76 22.86
N ALA A 146 -15.39 -8.99 23.90
CA ALA A 146 -16.83 -9.24 23.77
C ALA A 146 -17.60 -8.18 22.93
N PRO A 147 -17.35 -6.87 23.08
CA PRO A 147 -18.03 -5.85 22.28
C PRO A 147 -17.80 -5.99 20.78
N TYR A 148 -16.65 -6.52 20.33
CA TYR A 148 -16.40 -6.75 18.90
C TYR A 148 -17.27 -7.85 18.30
N PHE A 149 -17.83 -8.73 19.14
CA PHE A 149 -18.81 -9.72 18.72
C PHE A 149 -20.24 -9.18 18.71
N ILE A 150 -20.49 -8.06 19.40
CA ILE A 150 -21.76 -7.34 19.30
C ILE A 150 -21.72 -6.59 17.97
N SER A 151 -22.45 -7.11 16.99
CA SER A 151 -22.55 -6.50 15.67
C SER A 151 -23.06 -5.07 15.78
N THR A 152 -22.25 -4.10 15.38
CA THR A 152 -22.70 -2.74 15.10
C THR A 152 -23.24 -2.66 13.67
N VAL A 153 -24.36 -3.34 13.45
CA VAL A 153 -25.22 -3.14 12.26
C VAL A 153 -26.39 -2.24 12.63
#